data_AF-A0A0K1QB96-F1
#
_entry.id   AF-A0A0K1QB96-F1
#
_cell.length_a   1.000
_cell.length_b   1.000
_cell.length_c   1.000
_cell.angle_alpha   90.00
_cell.angle_beta   90.00
_cell.angle_gamma   90.00
#
_symmetry.space_group_name_H-M   'P 1'
#
loop_
_entity.id
_entity.type
_entity.pdbx_description
1 polymer ?
#
loop_
_entity_poly.entity_id
_entity_poly.type
_entity_poly.pdbx_seq_one_letter_code
_entity_poly.pdbx_strand_id
1 'polypeptide(L)'
;MNLTVLAITADFILERATITWSEVLFGIDNRLLAPDAAVDLARARLSAQKAVSPEVVELAAMTRGEPTRDVVHKLAESEGPRDFALIRGKWLYLTLAWVFEHRHAYADPLQKVEAVYADFERPPEIESFVRHTAMAWPGLETKEANEQRLYDRWSEYLRMHRFATDLCGNEALAFVGKLRELGSDGERWETEYVDDSSGEIWVLYYPESGYHGGGFPRVRKKA
;
A
#
# COMPACT_ATOMS: atom_id res chain seq x y z
N MET A 1 2.20 18.80 1.44
CA MET A 1 1.79 18.06 0.23
C MET A 1 0.43 18.57 -0.18
N ASN A 2 0.24 18.98 -1.45
CA ASN A 2 -1.07 19.34 -2.00
C ASN A 2 -1.52 18.18 -2.89
N LEU A 3 -1.86 17.06 -2.25
CA LEU A 3 -2.16 15.85 -2.99
C LEU A 3 -3.44 16.00 -3.80
N THR A 4 -3.46 15.33 -4.94
CA THR A 4 -4.70 15.08 -5.69
C THR A 4 -5.74 14.53 -4.73
N VAL A 5 -6.82 15.29 -4.50
CA VAL A 5 -7.92 14.84 -3.64
C VAL A 5 -8.56 13.62 -4.29
N LEU A 6 -8.53 12.50 -3.58
CA LEU A 6 -9.15 11.25 -3.97
C LEU A 6 -10.14 10.82 -2.88
N ALA A 7 -11.04 9.93 -3.25
CA ALA A 7 -12.03 9.35 -2.34
C ALA A 7 -11.88 7.83 -2.34
N ILE A 8 -10.68 7.35 -2.01
CA ILE A 8 -10.37 5.91 -1.97
C ILE A 8 -11.21 5.27 -0.86
N THR A 9 -12.03 4.29 -1.22
CA THR A 9 -12.99 3.64 -0.31
C THR A 9 -12.36 2.53 0.51
N ALA A 10 -13.01 2.15 1.62
CA ALA A 10 -12.57 1.04 2.46
C ALA A 10 -12.52 -0.28 1.69
N ASP A 11 -13.58 -0.59 0.93
CA ASP A 11 -13.65 -1.82 0.12
C ASP A 11 -12.48 -1.93 -0.86
N PHE A 12 -12.16 -0.83 -1.55
CA PHE A 12 -11.05 -0.78 -2.48
C PHE A 12 -9.71 -1.11 -1.81
N ILE A 13 -9.50 -0.57 -0.60
CA ILE A 13 -8.30 -0.82 0.21
C ILE A 13 -8.26 -2.28 0.64
N LEU A 14 -9.34 -2.80 1.22
CA LEU A 14 -9.42 -4.15 1.78
C LEU A 14 -9.21 -5.25 0.73
N GLU A 15 -9.58 -5.01 -0.53
CA GLU A 15 -9.30 -5.93 -1.65
C GLU A 15 -7.82 -5.99 -2.08
N ARG A 16 -7.02 -5.00 -1.66
CA ARG A 16 -5.68 -4.72 -2.22
C ARG A 16 -4.56 -4.67 -1.19
N ALA A 17 -4.87 -4.37 0.06
CA ALA A 17 -3.86 -4.25 1.11
C ALA A 17 -4.48 -4.44 2.49
N THR A 18 -3.71 -5.06 3.39
CA THR A 18 -3.89 -4.86 4.82
C THR A 18 -3.33 -3.48 5.18
N ILE A 19 -4.11 -2.69 5.91
CA ILE A 19 -3.74 -1.33 6.29
C ILE A 19 -3.73 -1.17 7.82
N THR A 20 -2.70 -0.53 8.38
CA THR A 20 -2.59 -0.16 9.81
C THR A 20 -3.31 1.17 10.08
N TRP A 21 -3.60 1.51 11.33
CA TRP A 21 -4.17 2.81 11.69
C TRP A 21 -3.23 3.98 11.38
N SER A 22 -1.91 3.77 11.50
CA SER A 22 -0.92 4.76 11.03
C SER A 22 -1.03 5.03 9.54
N GLU A 23 -1.31 4.01 8.74
CA GLU A 23 -1.56 4.14 7.31
C GLU A 23 -2.93 4.77 7.02
N VAL A 24 -3.98 4.44 7.79
CA VAL A 24 -5.28 5.12 7.67
C VAL A 24 -5.14 6.61 7.98
N LEU A 25 -4.43 6.98 9.05
CA LEU A 25 -4.16 8.36 9.42
C LEU A 25 -3.45 9.10 8.29
N PHE A 26 -2.44 8.47 7.67
CA PHE A 26 -1.77 9.04 6.51
C PHE A 26 -2.78 9.35 5.41
N GLY A 27 -3.68 8.42 5.06
CA GLY A 27 -4.69 8.66 4.03
C GLY A 27 -5.65 9.82 4.32
N ILE A 28 -6.03 10.00 5.60
CA ILE A 28 -6.88 11.10 6.07
C ILE A 28 -6.15 12.44 5.93
N ASP A 29 -4.95 12.55 6.52
CA ASP A 29 -4.14 13.78 6.54
C ASP A 29 -3.82 14.27 5.12
N ASN A 30 -3.79 13.32 4.18
CA ASN A 30 -3.46 13.51 2.79
C ASN A 30 -4.65 13.62 1.86
N ARG A 31 -5.89 13.55 2.38
CA ARG A 31 -7.14 13.62 1.60
C ARG A 31 -7.18 12.61 0.44
N LEU A 32 -6.60 11.43 0.66
CA LEU A 32 -6.64 10.30 -0.26
C LEU A 32 -7.80 9.36 0.08
N LEU A 33 -8.12 9.28 1.38
CA LEU A 33 -9.14 8.41 1.92
C LEU A 33 -10.52 9.08 1.85
N ALA A 34 -11.55 8.32 1.47
CA ALA A 34 -12.93 8.79 1.53
C ALA A 34 -13.33 9.12 3.00
N PRO A 35 -14.18 10.13 3.24
CA PRO A 35 -14.50 10.61 4.60
C PRO A 35 -14.97 9.51 5.56
N ASP A 36 -15.78 8.57 5.08
CA ASP A 36 -16.37 7.50 5.89
C ASP A 36 -15.52 6.21 5.91
N ALA A 37 -14.47 6.11 5.08
CA ALA A 37 -13.75 4.85 4.93
C ALA A 37 -13.01 4.41 6.20
N ALA A 38 -12.61 5.33 7.09
CA ALA A 38 -12.03 4.96 8.38
C ALA A 38 -13.03 4.22 9.28
N VAL A 39 -14.30 4.64 9.26
CA VAL A 39 -15.40 3.97 9.99
C VAL A 39 -15.64 2.57 9.41
N ASP A 40 -15.68 2.45 8.08
CA ASP A 40 -15.92 1.18 7.41
C ASP A 40 -14.75 0.19 7.63
N LEU A 41 -13.51 0.67 7.64
CA LEU A 41 -12.34 -0.13 8.02
C LEU A 41 -12.42 -0.61 9.48
N ALA A 42 -12.89 0.23 10.41
CA ALA A 42 -13.09 -0.16 11.80
C ALA A 42 -14.13 -1.27 11.94
N ARG A 43 -15.26 -1.15 11.22
CA ARG A 43 -16.32 -2.18 11.18
C ARG A 43 -15.83 -3.50 10.58
N ALA A 44 -15.02 -3.44 9.53
CA ALA A 44 -14.39 -4.63 8.97
C ALA A 44 -13.48 -5.31 10.00
N ARG A 45 -12.67 -4.55 10.75
CA ARG A 45 -11.80 -5.10 11.81
C ARG A 45 -12.60 -5.71 12.97
N LEU A 46 -13.67 -5.05 13.43
CA LEU A 46 -14.57 -5.61 14.44
C LEU A 46 -15.16 -6.96 14.03
N SER A 47 -15.50 -7.10 12.75
CA SER A 47 -16.11 -8.33 12.22
C SER A 47 -15.08 -9.47 12.07
N ALA A 48 -13.81 -9.13 11.84
CA ALA A 48 -12.74 -10.10 11.59
C ALA A 48 -11.98 -10.55 12.86
N GLN A 49 -11.91 -9.70 13.89
CA GLN A 49 -11.05 -9.94 15.07
C GLN A 49 -11.88 -10.27 16.32
N LYS A 50 -11.41 -11.27 17.09
CA LYS A 50 -12.05 -11.67 18.36
C LYS A 50 -11.85 -10.65 19.50
N ALA A 51 -10.75 -9.90 19.45
CA ALA A 51 -10.42 -8.89 20.44
C ALA A 51 -9.96 -7.64 19.69
N VAL A 52 -10.60 -6.52 19.99
CA VAL A 52 -10.37 -5.20 19.39
C VAL A 52 -10.30 -4.16 20.49
N SER A 53 -9.55 -3.08 20.29
CA SER A 53 -9.42 -2.04 21.30
C SER A 53 -10.73 -1.22 21.43
N PRO A 54 -10.97 -0.58 22.58
CA PRO A 54 -12.13 0.31 22.77
C PRO A 54 -12.22 1.41 21.71
N GLU A 55 -11.09 1.93 21.23
CA GLU A 55 -11.04 2.97 20.21
C GLU A 55 -11.48 2.45 18.83
N VAL A 56 -11.25 1.16 18.52
CA VAL A 56 -11.79 0.55 17.30
C VAL A 56 -13.32 0.44 17.40
N VAL A 57 -13.85 0.13 18.58
CA VAL A 57 -15.30 0.09 18.82
C VAL A 57 -15.90 1.50 18.70
N GLU A 58 -15.26 2.49 19.30
CA GLU A 58 -15.63 3.91 19.19
C GLU A 58 -15.71 4.33 17.72
N LEU A 59 -14.63 4.12 16.95
CA LEU A 59 -14.55 4.51 15.54
C LEU A 59 -15.62 3.82 14.69
N ALA A 60 -15.90 2.54 14.92
CA ALA A 60 -16.91 1.79 14.17
C ALA A 60 -18.35 2.24 14.48
N ALA A 61 -18.59 2.79 15.68
CA ALA A 61 -19.87 3.29 16.13
C ALA A 61 -20.18 4.72 15.64
N MET A 62 -19.20 5.45 15.13
CA MET A 62 -19.38 6.80 14.59
C MET A 62 -20.35 6.81 13.40
N THR A 63 -21.12 7.89 13.29
CA THR A 63 -22.01 8.14 12.15
C THR A 63 -21.26 8.77 10.97
N ARG A 64 -21.85 8.67 9.78
CA ARG A 64 -21.23 9.21 8.56
C ARG A 64 -21.06 10.72 8.64
N GLY A 65 -19.90 11.20 8.19
CA GLY A 65 -19.55 12.61 8.21
C GLY A 65 -19.03 13.13 9.56
N GLU A 66 -18.97 12.30 10.61
CA GLU A 66 -18.26 12.67 11.84
C GLU A 66 -16.74 12.74 11.61
N PRO A 67 -16.03 13.70 12.24
CA PRO A 67 -14.58 13.80 12.11
C PRO A 67 -13.89 12.63 12.82
N THR A 68 -13.34 11.69 12.03
CA THR A 68 -12.71 10.46 12.53
C THR A 68 -11.23 10.61 12.92
N ARG A 69 -10.60 11.73 12.50
CA ARG A 69 -9.15 11.92 12.56
C ARG A 69 -8.57 11.71 13.97
N ASP A 70 -9.21 12.25 15.01
CA ASP A 70 -8.67 12.21 16.38
C ASP A 70 -8.69 10.78 16.95
N VAL A 71 -9.74 10.01 16.64
CA VAL A 71 -9.84 8.60 17.06
C VAL A 71 -8.79 7.75 16.32
N VAL A 72 -8.66 7.97 15.00
CA VAL A 72 -7.64 7.31 14.17
C VAL A 72 -6.22 7.68 14.63
N HIS A 73 -6.00 8.90 15.08
CA HIS A 73 -4.70 9.33 15.61
C HIS A 73 -4.31 8.56 16.87
N LYS A 74 -5.23 8.43 17.85
CA LYS A 74 -4.99 7.65 19.07
C LYS A 74 -4.66 6.19 18.74
N LEU A 75 -5.43 5.62 17.82
CA LEU A 75 -5.21 4.26 17.32
C LEU A 75 -3.83 4.12 16.68
N ALA A 76 -3.42 5.06 15.83
CA ALA A 76 -2.10 5.09 15.20
C ALA A 76 -0.94 5.28 16.20
N GLU A 77 -1.15 5.94 17.34
CA GLU A 77 -0.14 6.04 18.41
C GLU A 77 0.04 4.72 19.16
N SER A 78 -1.01 3.90 19.23
CA SER A 78 -0.97 2.61 19.92
C SER A 78 -0.28 1.47 19.14
N GLU A 79 -0.10 1.63 17.82
CA GLU A 79 0.49 0.60 16.94
C GLU A 79 2.02 0.54 16.97
N GLY A 80 2.67 1.47 17.70
CA GLY A 80 4.13 1.52 17.82
C GLY A 80 4.81 2.29 16.68
N PRO A 81 6.10 2.00 16.39
CA PRO A 81 6.90 2.79 15.44
C PRO A 81 6.33 2.80 14.02
N ARG A 82 6.38 3.98 13.38
CA ARG A 82 5.88 4.21 12.02
C ARG A 82 7.01 4.16 11.01
N ASP A 83 6.89 3.29 10.02
CA ASP A 83 7.73 3.33 8.82
C ASP A 83 7.07 4.21 7.76
N PHE A 84 7.43 5.49 7.75
CA PHE A 84 6.87 6.45 6.80
C PHE A 84 7.21 6.14 5.34
N ALA A 85 8.34 5.49 5.05
CA ALA A 85 8.70 5.13 3.67
C ALA A 85 7.75 4.06 3.14
N LEU A 86 7.47 3.04 3.95
CA LEU A 86 6.50 2.00 3.62
C LEU A 86 5.07 2.52 3.55
N ILE A 87 4.64 3.33 4.53
CA ILE A 87 3.31 3.96 4.52
C ILE A 87 3.13 4.72 3.19
N ARG A 88 4.14 5.51 2.81
CA ARG A 88 4.15 6.27 1.55
C ARG A 88 4.10 5.35 0.33
N GLY A 89 4.90 4.28 0.28
CA GLY A 89 4.90 3.32 -0.83
C GLY A 89 3.56 2.58 -0.99
N LYS A 90 2.92 2.19 0.12
CA LYS A 90 1.59 1.56 0.09
C LYS A 90 0.53 2.53 -0.43
N TRP A 91 0.56 3.79 0.01
CA TRP A 91 -0.34 4.82 -0.50
C TRP A 91 -0.06 5.23 -1.94
N LEU A 92 1.19 5.19 -2.39
CA LEU A 92 1.55 5.39 -3.80
C LEU A 92 0.86 4.35 -4.67
N TYR A 93 0.99 3.07 -4.28
CA TYR A 93 0.30 1.97 -4.95
C TYR A 93 -1.22 2.13 -4.92
N LEU A 94 -1.83 2.36 -3.75
CA LEU A 94 -3.29 2.49 -3.62
C LEU A 94 -3.83 3.64 -4.48
N THR A 95 -3.11 4.76 -4.51
CA THR A 95 -3.45 5.93 -5.32
C THR A 95 -3.36 5.63 -6.81
N LEU A 96 -2.26 5.01 -7.26
CA LEU A 96 -2.08 4.61 -8.65
C LEU A 96 -3.09 3.55 -9.08
N ALA A 97 -3.40 2.57 -8.23
CA ALA A 97 -4.41 1.56 -8.51
C ALA A 97 -5.79 2.22 -8.67
N TRP A 98 -6.14 3.14 -7.76
CA TRP A 98 -7.41 3.85 -7.80
C TRP A 98 -7.57 4.66 -9.09
N VAL A 99 -6.54 5.43 -9.46
CA VAL A 99 -6.57 6.23 -10.69
C VAL A 99 -6.65 5.32 -11.92
N PHE A 100 -5.96 4.17 -11.92
CA PHE A 100 -5.99 3.23 -13.04
C PHE A 100 -7.39 2.64 -13.29
N GLU A 101 -8.06 2.20 -12.23
CA GLU A 101 -9.41 1.61 -12.35
C GLU A 101 -10.46 2.63 -12.74
N HIS A 102 -10.31 3.87 -12.28
CA HIS A 102 -11.19 4.97 -12.61
C HIS A 102 -10.72 5.78 -13.83
N ARG A 103 -9.72 5.30 -14.60
CA ARG A 103 -9.09 6.08 -15.67
C ARG A 103 -10.07 6.60 -16.70
N HIS A 104 -11.13 5.85 -17.00
CA HIS A 104 -12.17 6.25 -17.94
C HIS A 104 -13.00 7.47 -17.49
N ALA A 105 -12.95 7.82 -16.20
CA ALA A 105 -13.61 9.00 -15.65
C ALA A 105 -12.75 10.28 -15.74
N TYR A 106 -11.47 10.17 -16.13
CA TYR A 106 -10.58 11.33 -16.28
C TYR A 106 -10.39 11.67 -17.76
N ALA A 107 -10.41 12.97 -18.07
CA ALA A 107 -10.07 13.46 -19.41
C ALA A 107 -8.61 13.11 -19.78
N ASP A 108 -7.71 13.11 -18.80
CA ASP A 108 -6.31 12.73 -18.98
C ASP A 108 -5.79 11.93 -17.76
N PRO A 109 -5.84 10.58 -17.81
CA PRO A 109 -5.35 9.73 -16.72
C PRO A 109 -3.84 9.80 -16.50
N LEU A 110 -3.05 10.00 -17.55
CA LEU A 110 -1.60 10.08 -17.42
C LEU A 110 -1.16 11.41 -16.80
N GLN A 111 -1.93 12.49 -16.99
CA GLN A 111 -1.74 13.71 -16.20
C GLN A 111 -1.99 13.47 -14.70
N LYS A 112 -2.95 12.60 -14.34
CA LYS A 112 -3.13 12.18 -12.93
C LYS A 112 -1.90 11.43 -12.41
N VAL A 113 -1.28 10.56 -13.20
CA VAL A 113 -0.02 9.89 -12.84
C VAL A 113 1.09 10.91 -12.60
N GLU A 114 1.22 11.94 -13.43
CA GLU A 114 2.21 13.02 -13.22
C GLU A 114 1.97 13.80 -11.93
N ALA A 115 0.71 14.11 -11.62
CA ALA A 115 0.34 14.75 -10.37
C ALA A 115 0.75 13.87 -9.18
N VAL A 116 0.41 12.58 -9.21
CA VAL A 116 0.81 11.59 -8.19
C VAL A 116 2.34 11.52 -8.05
N TYR A 117 3.09 11.51 -9.15
CA TYR A 117 4.56 11.51 -9.10
C TYR A 117 5.12 12.74 -8.40
N ALA A 118 4.61 13.94 -8.69
CA ALA A 118 5.04 15.16 -8.00
C ALA A 118 4.64 15.16 -6.51
N ASP A 119 3.43 14.70 -6.23
CA ASP A 119 2.78 14.64 -4.93
C ASP A 119 3.49 13.68 -3.95
N PHE A 120 4.03 12.57 -4.46
CA PHE A 120 4.74 11.54 -3.69
C PHE A 120 6.26 11.73 -3.65
N GLU A 121 6.76 12.95 -3.88
CA GLU A 121 8.20 13.28 -3.87
C GLU A 121 9.01 12.59 -4.97
N ARG A 122 8.40 12.39 -6.14
CA ARG A 122 9.06 11.88 -7.36
C ARG A 122 9.70 10.49 -7.16
N PRO A 123 8.91 9.48 -6.79
CA PRO A 123 9.45 8.15 -6.51
C PRO A 123 10.03 7.51 -7.78
N PRO A 124 11.30 7.04 -7.76
CA PRO A 124 11.98 6.54 -8.95
C PRO A 124 11.31 5.30 -9.56
N GLU A 125 10.62 4.50 -8.73
CA GLU A 125 9.94 3.27 -9.14
C GLU A 125 8.84 3.47 -10.19
N ILE A 126 8.28 4.68 -10.33
CA ILE A 126 7.21 4.97 -11.30
C ILE A 126 7.64 5.81 -12.49
N GLU A 127 8.91 6.26 -12.53
CA GLU A 127 9.43 7.12 -13.61
C GLU A 127 9.24 6.52 -15.01
N SER A 128 9.21 5.19 -15.08
CA SER A 128 9.07 4.46 -16.33
C SER A 128 7.72 4.69 -17.04
N PHE A 129 6.69 5.18 -16.33
CA PHE A 129 5.36 5.48 -16.86
C PHE A 129 4.86 6.91 -16.59
N VAL A 130 5.76 7.82 -16.22
CA VAL A 130 5.50 9.27 -16.14
C VAL A 130 5.91 9.92 -17.47
N ARG A 131 5.04 10.70 -18.14
CA ARG A 131 5.28 11.10 -19.55
C ARG A 131 6.60 11.87 -19.73
N HIS A 132 6.87 12.88 -18.90
CA HIS A 132 8.03 13.76 -19.07
C HIS A 132 9.37 13.07 -18.78
N THR A 133 9.40 12.04 -17.94
CA THR A 133 10.60 11.22 -17.69
C THR A 133 10.74 10.10 -18.74
N ALA A 134 9.63 9.49 -19.15
CA ALA A 134 9.60 8.42 -20.13
C ALA A 134 9.87 8.88 -21.58
N MET A 135 9.84 10.20 -21.85
CA MET A 135 10.19 10.79 -23.15
C MET A 135 11.66 10.57 -23.57
N ALA A 136 12.56 10.25 -22.64
CA ALA A 136 13.96 9.94 -22.95
C ALA A 136 14.15 8.56 -23.64
N TRP A 137 13.10 7.73 -23.69
CA TRP A 137 13.15 6.42 -24.33
C TRP A 137 12.85 6.55 -25.82
N PRO A 138 13.52 5.75 -26.70
CA PRO A 138 13.24 5.76 -28.14
C PRO A 138 11.73 5.77 -28.41
N GLY A 139 11.28 6.79 -29.11
CA GLY A 139 9.87 7.00 -29.39
C GLY A 139 9.31 5.88 -30.26
N LEU A 140 8.15 5.35 -29.89
CA LEU A 140 7.31 4.65 -30.85
C LEU A 140 6.83 5.66 -31.89
N GLU A 141 6.58 5.21 -33.12
CA GLU A 141 6.33 6.08 -34.28
C GLU A 141 5.13 7.04 -34.13
N THR A 142 4.22 6.76 -33.17
CA THR A 142 3.02 7.57 -32.93
C THR A 142 2.82 7.93 -31.45
N LYS A 143 2.04 8.99 -31.21
CA LYS A 143 1.64 9.44 -29.88
C LYS A 143 0.84 8.35 -29.16
N GLU A 144 -0.08 7.70 -29.86
CA GLU A 144 -0.96 6.65 -29.35
C GLU A 144 -0.14 5.45 -28.88
N ALA A 145 0.86 5.04 -29.67
CA ALA A 145 1.75 3.95 -29.31
C ALA A 145 2.58 4.29 -28.05
N ASN A 146 3.04 5.54 -27.94
CA ASN A 146 3.73 6.00 -26.74
C ASN A 146 2.81 6.01 -25.50
N GLU A 147 1.57 6.47 -25.62
CA GLU A 147 0.60 6.45 -24.52
C GLU A 147 0.26 5.01 -24.09
N GLN A 148 0.03 4.11 -25.03
CA GLN A 148 -0.22 2.69 -24.74
C GLN A 148 0.93 2.08 -23.93
N ARG A 149 2.18 2.36 -24.32
CA ARG A 149 3.36 1.89 -23.58
C ARG A 149 3.39 2.37 -22.13
N LEU A 150 2.94 3.59 -21.85
CA LEU A 150 2.86 4.11 -20.48
C LEU A 150 1.78 3.38 -19.68
N TYR A 151 0.62 3.11 -20.29
CA TYR A 151 -0.42 2.30 -19.66
C TYR A 151 0.04 0.87 -19.36
N ASP A 152 0.78 0.24 -20.29
CA ASP A 152 1.31 -1.10 -20.11
C ASP A 152 2.26 -1.15 -18.92
N ARG A 153 3.20 -0.18 -18.83
CA ARG A 153 4.15 -0.07 -17.71
C ARG A 153 3.47 0.23 -16.38
N TRP A 154 2.46 1.09 -16.39
CA TRP A 154 1.66 1.36 -15.19
C TRP A 154 0.92 0.11 -14.72
N SER A 155 0.29 -0.63 -15.64
CA SER A 155 -0.38 -1.89 -15.32
C SER A 155 0.59 -2.94 -14.77
N GLU A 156 1.82 -2.99 -15.30
CA GLU A 156 2.89 -3.87 -14.84
C GLU A 156 3.33 -3.49 -13.42
N TYR A 157 3.52 -2.21 -13.14
CA TYR A 157 3.81 -1.74 -11.77
C TYR A 157 2.74 -2.19 -10.78
N LEU A 158 1.45 -2.00 -11.12
CA LEU A 158 0.33 -2.40 -10.26
C LEU A 158 0.27 -3.93 -10.03
N ARG A 159 0.66 -4.71 -11.04
CA ARG A 159 0.75 -6.16 -10.93
C ARG A 159 1.89 -6.60 -10.00
N MET A 160 3.06 -5.96 -10.12
CA MET A 160 4.26 -6.29 -9.34
C MET A 160 4.19 -5.82 -7.87
N HIS A 161 3.49 -4.73 -7.60
CA HIS A 161 3.47 -4.07 -6.28
C HIS A 161 2.15 -4.25 -5.53
N ARG A 162 1.34 -5.25 -5.91
CA ARG A 162 0.10 -5.55 -5.20
C ARG A 162 0.41 -6.00 -3.77
N PHE A 163 0.06 -5.16 -2.79
CA PHE A 163 0.26 -5.40 -1.35
C PHE A 163 -0.72 -6.41 -0.73
N ALA A 164 -1.48 -7.16 -1.54
CA ALA A 164 -2.62 -7.94 -1.08
C ALA A 164 -2.25 -9.12 -0.17
N THR A 165 -0.96 -9.39 0.05
CA THR A 165 -0.47 -10.50 0.87
C THR A 165 0.79 -10.18 1.69
N ASP A 166 1.29 -8.95 1.62
CA ASP A 166 2.61 -8.62 2.16
C ASP A 166 2.48 -7.97 3.54
N LEU A 167 2.78 -8.73 4.59
CA LEU A 167 2.98 -8.19 5.93
C LEU A 167 4.33 -7.48 5.98
N CYS A 168 4.45 -6.49 6.87
CA CYS A 168 5.58 -5.58 6.85
C CYS A 168 6.00 -5.16 8.27
N GLY A 169 7.29 -4.90 8.45
CA GLY A 169 7.86 -4.42 9.71
C GLY A 169 7.52 -5.34 10.88
N ASN A 170 6.97 -4.77 11.95
CA ASN A 170 6.61 -5.53 13.14
C ASN A 170 5.50 -6.56 12.88
N GLU A 171 4.59 -6.32 11.95
CA GLU A 171 3.55 -7.30 11.60
C GLU A 171 4.17 -8.51 10.87
N ALA A 172 5.12 -8.26 9.96
CA ALA A 172 5.90 -9.32 9.33
C ALA A 172 6.62 -10.16 10.38
N LEU A 173 7.38 -9.53 11.29
CA LEU A 173 8.12 -10.21 12.35
C LEU A 173 7.21 -10.96 13.33
N ALA A 174 6.11 -10.34 13.76
CA ALA A 174 5.13 -10.96 14.66
C ALA A 174 4.39 -12.13 13.99
N PHE A 175 4.22 -12.10 12.67
CA PHE A 175 3.64 -13.19 11.91
C PHE A 175 4.62 -14.35 11.75
N VAL A 176 5.84 -14.13 11.26
CA VAL A 176 6.83 -15.22 11.11
C VAL A 176 7.29 -15.79 12.45
N GLY A 177 7.22 -15.01 13.53
CA GLY A 177 7.47 -15.52 14.89
C GLY A 177 6.46 -16.57 15.37
N LYS A 178 5.35 -16.77 14.64
CA LYS A 178 4.37 -17.85 14.87
C LYS A 178 4.59 -19.05 13.95
N LEU A 179 5.48 -18.93 12.97
CA LEU A 179 5.75 -19.93 11.95
C LEU A 179 7.04 -20.69 12.30
N ARG A 180 7.20 -21.85 11.68
CA ARG A 180 8.43 -22.64 11.79
C ARG A 180 9.38 -22.29 10.65
N GLU A 181 10.61 -21.89 10.97
CA GLU A 181 11.64 -21.62 9.97
C GLU A 181 12.04 -22.91 9.23
N LEU A 182 12.11 -22.84 7.90
CA LEU A 182 12.57 -23.90 7.01
C LEU A 182 14.03 -23.72 6.60
N GLY A 183 14.47 -22.47 6.44
CA GLY A 183 15.83 -22.13 6.06
C GLY A 183 15.97 -20.71 5.54
N SER A 184 17.21 -20.24 5.42
CA SER A 184 17.54 -18.89 4.97
C SER A 184 18.48 -18.93 3.75
N ASP A 185 18.18 -18.11 2.75
CA ASP A 185 19.03 -17.82 1.59
C ASP A 185 19.76 -16.49 1.84
N GLY A 186 21.05 -16.58 2.16
CA GLY A 186 21.90 -15.42 2.45
C GLY A 186 22.25 -14.57 1.22
N GLU A 187 22.11 -15.08 0.00
CA GLU A 187 22.33 -14.30 -1.22
C GLU A 187 21.11 -13.43 -1.52
N ARG A 188 19.90 -13.97 -1.28
CA ARG A 188 18.63 -13.28 -1.53
C ARG A 188 18.10 -12.51 -0.34
N TRP A 189 18.68 -12.73 0.85
CA TRP A 189 18.16 -12.20 2.11
C TRP A 189 16.70 -12.59 2.35
N GLU A 190 16.41 -13.86 2.03
CA GLU A 190 15.10 -14.46 2.17
C GLU A 190 15.16 -15.56 3.24
N THR A 191 14.19 -15.59 4.14
CA THR A 191 14.00 -16.70 5.10
C THR A 191 12.63 -17.30 4.86
N GLU A 192 12.60 -18.60 4.63
CA GLU A 192 11.37 -19.35 4.41
C GLU A 192 10.82 -19.90 5.72
N TYR A 193 9.51 -19.80 5.86
CA TYR A 193 8.75 -20.25 7.01
C TYR A 193 7.58 -21.11 6.55
N VAL A 194 7.11 -22.02 7.41
CA VAL A 194 5.88 -22.79 7.20
C VAL A 194 4.93 -22.59 8.36
N ASP A 195 3.65 -22.43 8.04
CA ASP A 195 2.56 -22.52 9.01
C ASP A 195 2.20 -23.98 9.23
N ASP A 196 2.53 -24.53 10.41
CA ASP A 196 2.26 -25.93 10.74
C ASP A 196 0.75 -26.26 10.80
N SER A 197 -0.13 -25.24 10.89
CA SER A 197 -1.59 -25.45 10.90
C SER A 197 -2.21 -25.58 9.51
N SER A 198 -1.65 -24.90 8.52
CA SER A 198 -2.19 -24.84 7.15
C SER A 198 -1.28 -25.52 6.11
N GLY A 199 -0.01 -25.73 6.43
CA GLY A 199 1.02 -26.20 5.50
C GLY A 199 1.53 -25.13 4.52
N GLU A 200 1.08 -23.88 4.67
CA GLU A 200 1.44 -22.79 3.76
C GLU A 200 2.88 -22.30 4.00
N ILE A 201 3.58 -22.00 2.91
CA ILE A 201 4.96 -21.48 2.97
C ILE A 201 4.93 -19.95 2.80
N TRP A 202 5.73 -19.28 3.62
CA TRP A 202 5.87 -17.82 3.66
C TRP A 202 7.34 -17.44 3.55
N VAL A 203 7.62 -16.30 2.94
CA VAL A 203 8.98 -15.81 2.73
C VAL A 203 9.12 -14.46 3.40
N LEU A 204 9.95 -14.38 4.43
CA LEU A 204 10.46 -13.13 4.98
C LEU A 204 11.59 -12.64 4.08
N TYR A 205 11.54 -11.40 3.62
CA TYR A 205 12.59 -10.82 2.78
C TYR A 205 12.84 -9.37 3.13
N TYR A 206 14.04 -8.89 2.80
CA TYR A 206 14.46 -7.50 3.00
C TYR A 206 14.60 -6.81 1.63
N PRO A 207 13.65 -5.94 1.23
CA PRO A 207 13.61 -5.37 -0.13
C PRO A 207 14.82 -4.52 -0.49
N GLU A 208 15.52 -3.99 0.51
CA GLU A 208 16.73 -3.16 0.37
C GLU A 208 18.00 -3.89 0.84
N SER A 209 18.03 -5.22 0.69
CA SER A 209 19.16 -6.06 1.13
C SER A 209 20.52 -5.67 0.55
N GLY A 210 20.54 -5.04 -0.63
CA GLY A 210 21.74 -4.47 -1.25
C GLY A 210 22.42 -3.35 -0.45
N TYR A 211 21.76 -2.80 0.57
CA TYR A 211 22.32 -1.81 1.51
C TYR A 211 22.72 -2.42 2.86
N HIS A 212 23.14 -3.69 2.90
CA HIS A 212 23.47 -4.43 4.13
C HIS A 212 22.28 -4.60 5.10
N GLY A 213 21.10 -4.93 4.55
CA GLY A 213 19.90 -5.19 5.37
C GLY A 213 19.14 -3.93 5.82
N GLY A 214 19.22 -2.83 5.06
CA GLY A 214 18.67 -1.52 5.43
C GLY A 214 17.15 -1.33 5.35
N GLY A 215 16.38 -2.34 4.92
CA GLY A 215 14.93 -2.23 4.75
C GLY A 215 14.12 -2.85 5.88
N PHE A 216 12.87 -2.44 6.05
CA PHE A 216 11.95 -3.14 6.96
C PHE A 216 11.58 -4.52 6.40
N PRO A 217 11.56 -5.57 7.25
CA PRO A 217 11.22 -6.92 6.82
C PRO A 217 9.84 -6.98 6.20
N ARG A 218 9.69 -7.78 5.14
CA ARG A 218 8.41 -8.07 4.50
C ARG A 218 8.16 -9.55 4.48
N VAL A 219 6.91 -9.98 4.58
CA VAL A 219 6.53 -11.38 4.52
C VAL A 219 5.45 -11.56 3.48
N ARG A 220 5.71 -12.41 2.50
CA ARG A 220 4.78 -12.78 1.44
C ARG A 220 4.52 -14.27 1.44
N LYS A 221 3.36 -14.69 0.93
CA LYS A 221 3.07 -16.11 0.72
C LYS A 221 3.90 -16.63 -0.46
N LYS A 222 4.54 -17.79 -0.31
CA LYS A 222 5.23 -18.50 -1.40
C LYS A 222 4.17 -19.25 -2.21
N ALA A 223 4.10 -18.95 -3.51
CA ALA A 223 3.18 -19.60 -4.45
C ALA A 223 3.56 -21.06 -4.72
#